data_AF-A0A373TJQ8-F1
#
_entry.id   AF-A0A373TJQ8-F1
#
_cell.length_a   1.000
_cell.length_b   1.000
_cell.length_c   1.000
_cell.angle_alpha   90.00
_cell.angle_beta   90.00
_cell.angle_gamma   90.00
#
_symmetry.space_group_name_H-M   'P 1'
#
loop_
_entity.id
_entity.type
_entity.pdbx_description
1 polymer ?
#
loop_
_entity_poly.entity_id
_entity_poly.type
_entity_poly.pdbx_seq_one_letter_code
_entity_poly.pdbx_strand_id
1 'polypeptide(L)'
;MRQLKLGIVGMESNYVIGLMNYINADKRNPFFAMAFSTEERLENYLKEHTLDALLYEESMMPVIVGLPEGKNICTIKLAEQAPDKTEKEAIYRYLSVEEILKRVLRIIKAEEAEGKWELFATYAVISPIGRSGKTRLAKSICLMDEVRGGLYIGMEAYGERKQETSETVTDKTCGMSELAYLIRIQSGQIFEYLDKSVVVEGGISMIASPEVYLDIRELNRSDVSWFIKKLIAYGRYTTIVFDIDGSVLGDITILGEFDHVFVPVLDGGYAEEKVAAFQRLLEKQELQKVVMRMQQVVVPDHAYDSAEMMQLAGRLVGI
;
A
#
# COMPACT_ATOMS: atom_id res chain seq x y z
N MET A 1 -5.26 -1.58 5.85
CA MET A 1 -4.30 -2.65 5.53
C MET A 1 -4.39 -3.05 4.07
N ARG A 2 -3.32 -2.92 3.29
CA ARG A 2 -3.22 -3.49 1.94
C ARG A 2 -3.67 -4.94 1.99
N GLN A 3 -4.31 -5.42 0.94
CA GLN A 3 -4.67 -6.83 0.88
C GLN A 3 -3.38 -7.65 0.80
N LEU A 4 -3.08 -8.40 1.85
CA LEU A 4 -1.86 -9.18 1.96
C LEU A 4 -1.93 -10.39 1.02
N LYS A 5 -1.02 -10.47 0.06
CA LYS A 5 -0.89 -11.58 -0.89
C LYS A 5 -0.27 -12.78 -0.17
N LEU A 6 -1.10 -13.76 0.15
CA LEU A 6 -0.69 -14.98 0.84
C LEU A 6 -0.50 -16.10 -0.19
N GLY A 7 0.73 -16.55 -0.39
CA GLY A 7 0.98 -17.79 -1.11
C GLY A 7 0.75 -18.99 -0.20
N ILE A 8 0.20 -20.07 -0.75
CA ILE A 8 0.11 -21.36 -0.08
C ILE A 8 0.71 -22.39 -1.02
N VAL A 9 1.79 -23.04 -0.60
CA VAL A 9 2.51 -24.03 -1.41
C VAL A 9 2.61 -25.35 -0.65
N GLY A 10 2.26 -26.44 -1.32
CA GLY A 10 2.23 -27.76 -0.73
C GLY A 10 1.93 -28.83 -1.76
N MET A 11 2.23 -30.09 -1.41
CA MET A 11 2.04 -31.24 -2.29
C MET A 11 0.59 -31.73 -2.30
N GLU A 12 -0.18 -31.45 -1.25
CA GLU A 12 -1.59 -31.81 -1.16
C GLU A 12 -2.50 -30.75 -1.79
N SER A 13 -2.71 -30.87 -3.10
CA SER A 13 -3.53 -29.94 -3.89
C SER A 13 -4.91 -29.65 -3.29
N ASN A 14 -5.59 -30.66 -2.74
CA ASN A 14 -6.93 -30.50 -2.16
C ASN A 14 -6.94 -29.62 -0.91
N TYR A 15 -5.97 -29.78 -0.01
CA TYR A 15 -5.88 -28.95 1.19
C TYR A 15 -5.51 -27.52 0.82
N VAL A 16 -4.47 -27.35 -0.02
CA VAL A 16 -3.98 -26.03 -0.44
C VAL A 16 -5.09 -25.23 -1.15
N ILE A 17 -5.81 -25.86 -2.07
CA ILE A 17 -6.94 -25.24 -2.78
C ILE A 17 -8.11 -24.98 -1.81
N GLY A 18 -8.41 -25.91 -0.91
CA GLY A 18 -9.46 -25.75 0.09
C GLY A 18 -9.21 -24.57 1.02
N LEU A 19 -7.98 -24.43 1.53
CA LEU A 19 -7.55 -23.32 2.37
C LEU A 19 -7.62 -22.00 1.60
N MET A 20 -7.10 -21.95 0.38
CA MET A 20 -7.20 -20.77 -0.49
C MET A 20 -8.66 -20.34 -0.70
N ASN A 21 -9.53 -21.28 -1.06
CA ASN A 21 -10.95 -21.01 -1.29
C ASN A 21 -11.64 -20.49 -0.03
N TYR A 22 -11.36 -21.07 1.13
CA TYR A 22 -11.93 -20.61 2.39
C TYR A 22 -11.48 -19.19 2.74
N ILE A 23 -10.18 -18.90 2.61
CA ILE A 23 -9.63 -17.56 2.84
C ILE A 23 -10.25 -16.56 1.87
N ASN A 24 -10.34 -16.89 0.58
CA ASN A 24 -10.90 -15.95 -0.39
C ASN A 24 -12.44 -15.80 -0.27
N ALA A 25 -13.13 -16.78 0.33
CA ALA A 25 -14.58 -16.71 0.59
C ALA A 25 -14.93 -15.74 1.72
N ASP A 26 -14.12 -15.65 2.78
CA ASP A 26 -14.33 -14.66 3.84
C ASP A 26 -13.81 -13.28 3.41
N LYS A 27 -14.73 -12.46 2.90
CA LYS A 27 -14.39 -11.12 2.40
C LYS A 27 -13.84 -10.18 3.47
N ARG A 28 -14.02 -10.49 4.76
CA ARG A 28 -13.58 -9.65 5.89
C ARG A 28 -12.12 -9.86 6.27
N ASN A 29 -11.49 -10.96 5.85
CA ASN A 29 -10.08 -11.17 6.18
C ASN A 29 -9.16 -10.34 5.26
N PRO A 30 -7.99 -9.94 5.77
CA PRO A 30 -7.09 -9.04 5.05
C PRO A 30 -6.26 -9.73 3.96
N PHE A 31 -6.40 -11.05 3.77
CA PHE A 31 -5.55 -11.81 2.87
C PHE A 31 -6.18 -11.97 1.48
N PHE A 32 -5.33 -12.08 0.45
CA PHE A 32 -5.64 -12.66 -0.84
C PHE A 32 -4.82 -13.95 -0.97
N ALA A 33 -5.47 -15.10 -0.87
CA ALA A 33 -4.76 -16.36 -0.95
C ALA A 33 -4.58 -16.81 -2.40
N MET A 34 -3.39 -17.34 -2.72
CA MET A 34 -3.07 -18.00 -3.97
C MET A 34 -2.47 -19.36 -3.69
N ALA A 35 -3.01 -20.40 -4.32
CA ALA A 35 -2.53 -21.76 -4.23
C ALA A 35 -1.47 -22.03 -5.31
N PHE A 36 -0.29 -22.49 -4.89
CA PHE A 36 0.78 -22.94 -5.77
C PHE A 36 0.89 -24.46 -5.66
N SER A 37 0.50 -25.15 -6.73
CA SER A 37 0.50 -26.62 -6.78
C SER A 37 1.87 -27.23 -7.07
N THR A 38 2.85 -26.43 -7.46
CA THR A 38 4.23 -26.84 -7.76
C THR A 38 5.22 -25.72 -7.45
N GLU A 39 6.47 -26.08 -7.23
CA GLU A 39 7.62 -25.19 -7.06
C GLU A 39 7.76 -24.22 -8.23
N GLU A 40 7.75 -24.76 -9.45
CA GLU A 40 7.87 -23.99 -10.69
C GLU A 40 6.81 -22.90 -10.83
N ARG A 41 5.57 -23.16 -10.38
CA ARG A 41 4.49 -22.15 -10.42
C ARG A 41 4.74 -21.02 -9.45
N LEU A 42 5.23 -21.32 -8.24
CA LEU A 42 5.61 -20.31 -7.26
C LEU A 42 6.78 -19.47 -7.80
N GLU A 43 7.83 -20.10 -8.31
CA GLU A 43 9.00 -19.41 -8.85
C GLU A 43 8.63 -18.50 -10.03
N ASN A 44 7.84 -19.00 -10.99
CA ASN A 44 7.40 -18.22 -12.13
C ASN A 44 6.53 -17.02 -11.70
N TYR A 45 5.60 -17.22 -10.76
CA TYR A 45 4.81 -16.12 -10.21
C TYR A 45 5.70 -15.04 -9.58
N LEU A 46 6.68 -15.46 -8.79
CA LEU A 46 7.57 -14.54 -8.08
C LEU A 46 8.55 -13.80 -9.02
N LYS A 47 8.67 -14.13 -10.30
CA LYS A 47 9.49 -13.36 -11.26
C LYS A 47 8.89 -11.99 -11.57
N GLU A 48 7.56 -11.92 -11.61
CA GLU A 48 6.82 -10.71 -12.03
C GLU A 48 5.96 -10.13 -10.88
N HIS A 49 5.71 -10.93 -9.85
CA HIS A 49 4.83 -10.59 -8.75
C HIS A 49 5.50 -10.80 -7.39
N THR A 50 4.87 -10.30 -6.34
CA THR A 50 5.37 -10.36 -4.96
C THR A 50 4.30 -10.99 -4.06
N LEU A 51 4.75 -11.66 -3.00
CA LEU A 51 3.92 -12.19 -1.93
C LEU A 51 4.24 -11.44 -0.64
N ASP A 52 3.24 -11.28 0.20
CA ASP A 52 3.38 -10.71 1.54
C ASP A 52 3.75 -11.78 2.56
N ALA A 53 3.15 -12.95 2.44
CA ALA A 53 3.56 -14.13 3.18
C ALA A 53 3.42 -15.39 2.33
N LEU A 54 4.14 -16.45 2.71
CA LEU A 54 4.12 -17.75 2.07
C LEU A 54 3.96 -18.84 3.12
N LEU A 55 2.80 -19.49 3.13
CA LEU A 55 2.57 -20.72 3.87
C LEU A 55 3.11 -21.90 3.07
N TYR A 56 3.98 -22.70 3.69
CA TYR A 56 4.61 -23.82 3.01
C TYR A 56 4.58 -25.09 3.86
N GLU A 57 4.30 -26.23 3.23
CA GLU A 57 4.47 -27.54 3.86
C GLU A 57 5.96 -27.84 4.06
N GLU A 58 6.32 -28.65 5.06
CA GLU A 58 7.71 -28.99 5.37
C GLU A 58 8.49 -29.58 4.19
N SER A 59 7.80 -30.34 3.33
CA SER A 59 8.35 -30.89 2.08
C SER A 59 8.88 -29.82 1.12
N MET A 60 8.37 -28.59 1.22
CA MET A 60 8.75 -27.45 0.39
C MET A 60 9.95 -26.66 0.95
N MET A 61 10.47 -27.02 2.13
CA MET A 61 11.58 -26.30 2.78
C MET A 61 12.79 -26.07 1.86
N PRO A 62 13.27 -27.04 1.05
CA PRO A 62 14.41 -26.82 0.15
C PRO A 62 14.17 -25.68 -0.85
N VAL A 63 12.93 -25.51 -1.30
CA VAL A 63 12.50 -24.51 -2.27
C VAL A 63 12.46 -23.13 -1.62
N ILE A 64 11.97 -23.07 -0.38
CA ILE A 64 11.93 -21.83 0.40
C ILE A 64 13.34 -21.31 0.66
N VAL A 65 14.28 -22.19 1.01
CA VAL A 65 15.70 -21.83 1.19
C VAL A 65 16.35 -21.40 -0.12
N GLY A 66 15.88 -21.93 -1.26
CA GLY A 66 16.36 -21.58 -2.60
C GLY A 66 15.74 -20.31 -3.20
N LEU A 67 14.81 -19.64 -2.51
CA LEU A 67 14.24 -18.39 -2.99
C LEU A 67 15.33 -17.31 -3.11
N PRO A 68 15.33 -16.48 -4.17
CA PRO A 68 16.35 -15.46 -4.36
C PRO A 68 16.45 -14.51 -3.15
N GLU A 69 17.67 -14.29 -2.67
CA GLU A 69 17.95 -13.27 -1.65
C GLU A 69 17.38 -11.91 -2.08
N GLY A 70 16.72 -11.22 -1.15
CA GLY A 70 16.10 -9.91 -1.38
C GLY A 70 14.62 -9.95 -1.77
N LYS A 71 14.01 -11.14 -1.95
CA LYS A 71 12.55 -11.26 -1.86
C LYS A 71 12.17 -11.26 -0.39
N ASN A 72 11.98 -10.07 0.17
CA ASN A 72 11.20 -9.90 1.39
C ASN A 72 9.92 -10.71 1.13
N ILE A 73 9.71 -11.84 1.85
CA ILE A 73 8.48 -12.67 1.93
C ILE A 73 8.49 -13.26 3.34
N CYS A 74 7.43 -13.06 4.13
CA CYS A 74 7.28 -13.72 5.44
C CYS A 74 6.98 -15.21 5.21
N THR A 75 7.93 -16.11 5.49
CA THR A 75 7.79 -17.55 5.25
C THR A 75 7.32 -18.24 6.51
N ILE A 76 6.23 -19.00 6.41
CA ILE A 76 5.57 -19.62 7.56
C ILE A 76 5.36 -21.11 7.28
N LYS A 77 5.97 -21.96 8.10
CA LYS A 77 5.84 -23.41 7.99
C LYS A 77 4.44 -23.86 8.43
N LEU A 78 3.74 -24.63 7.60
CA LEU A 78 2.57 -25.40 7.98
C LEU A 78 3.03 -26.78 8.46
N ALA A 79 3.03 -26.98 9.77
CA ALA A 79 3.50 -28.20 10.41
C ALA A 79 2.36 -29.21 10.61
N GLU A 80 2.64 -30.48 10.34
CA GLU A 80 1.75 -31.61 10.66
C GLU A 80 1.72 -31.95 12.14
N GLN A 81 2.76 -31.56 12.88
CA GLN A 81 2.85 -31.69 14.33
C GLN A 81 2.70 -30.31 14.98
N ALA A 82 2.15 -30.27 16.18
CA ALA A 82 2.02 -29.01 16.91
C ALA A 82 3.43 -28.46 17.18
N PRO A 83 3.76 -27.25 16.67
CA PRO A 83 5.10 -26.71 16.80
C PRO A 83 5.43 -26.38 18.25
N ASP A 84 6.67 -26.63 18.64
CA ASP A 84 7.20 -26.27 19.95
C ASP A 84 7.32 -24.74 20.10
N LYS A 85 7.46 -24.26 21.35
CA LYS A 85 7.58 -22.81 21.64
C LYS A 85 8.78 -22.14 20.97
N THR A 86 9.76 -22.91 20.50
CA THR A 86 10.97 -22.44 19.80
C THR A 86 10.75 -22.22 18.31
N GLU A 87 9.75 -22.85 17.70
CA GLU A 87 9.41 -22.69 16.28
C GLU A 87 8.45 -21.51 16.08
N LYS A 88 9.00 -20.29 16.16
CA LYS A 88 8.22 -19.04 16.10
C LYS A 88 7.47 -18.83 14.78
N GLU A 89 7.96 -19.41 13.70
CA GLU A 89 7.46 -19.24 12.32
C GLU A 89 6.73 -20.51 11.82
N ALA A 90 6.14 -21.30 12.72
CA ALA A 90 5.39 -22.51 12.39
C ALA A 90 3.94 -22.47 12.90
N ILE A 91 3.01 -22.96 12.08
CA ILE A 91 1.59 -23.07 12.38
C ILE A 91 1.14 -24.51 12.22
N TYR A 92 0.44 -25.05 13.22
CA TYR A 92 -0.17 -26.37 13.14
C TYR A 92 -1.28 -26.39 12.08
N ARG A 93 -1.14 -27.26 11.07
CA ARG A 93 -1.97 -27.29 9.85
C ARG A 93 -3.45 -27.61 10.10
N TYR A 94 -3.76 -28.34 11.17
CA TYR A 94 -5.11 -28.79 11.49
C TYR A 94 -5.90 -27.81 12.38
N LEU A 95 -5.40 -26.59 12.56
CA LEU A 95 -6.16 -25.51 13.19
C LEU A 95 -7.32 -25.07 12.28
N SER A 96 -8.31 -24.40 12.88
CA SER A 96 -9.34 -23.72 12.07
C SER A 96 -8.68 -22.67 11.18
N VAL A 97 -9.24 -22.43 9.99
CA VAL A 97 -8.70 -21.43 9.07
C VAL A 97 -8.62 -20.04 9.72
N GLU A 98 -9.61 -19.69 10.54
CA GLU A 98 -9.60 -18.44 11.31
C GLU A 98 -8.41 -18.34 12.27
N GLU A 99 -8.05 -19.44 12.95
CA GLU A 99 -6.91 -19.47 13.85
C GLU A 99 -5.58 -19.47 13.08
N ILE A 100 -5.50 -20.17 11.94
CA ILE A 100 -4.36 -20.08 11.01
C ILE A 100 -4.14 -18.62 10.61
N LEU A 101 -5.18 -17.93 10.12
CA LEU A 101 -5.09 -16.54 9.68
C LEU A 101 -4.69 -15.57 10.80
N LYS A 102 -5.21 -15.76 12.02
CA LYS A 102 -4.80 -14.97 13.19
C LYS A 102 -3.31 -15.16 13.51
N ARG A 103 -2.79 -16.38 13.39
CA ARG A 103 -1.37 -16.68 13.62
C ARG A 103 -0.49 -16.14 12.51
N VAL A 104 -0.89 -16.31 11.24
CA VAL A 104 -0.19 -15.69 10.09
C VAL A 104 -0.05 -14.19 10.32
N LEU A 105 -1.16 -13.50 10.65
CA LEU A 105 -1.13 -12.07 10.93
C LEU A 105 -0.23 -11.72 12.12
N ARG A 106 -0.21 -12.55 13.17
CA ARG A 106 0.67 -12.34 14.33
C ARG A 106 2.14 -12.51 13.96
N ILE A 107 2.49 -13.50 13.14
CA ILE A 107 3.87 -13.74 12.71
C ILE A 107 4.33 -12.60 11.81
N ILE A 108 3.51 -12.18 10.84
CA ILE A 108 3.78 -11.00 10.00
C ILE A 108 4.04 -9.78 10.88
N LYS A 109 3.16 -9.49 11.85
CA LYS A 109 3.34 -8.36 12.79
C LYS A 109 4.57 -8.49 13.68
N ALA A 110 4.96 -9.71 14.06
CA ALA A 110 6.16 -9.94 14.86
C ALA A 110 7.43 -9.73 14.04
N GLU A 111 7.43 -10.18 12.78
CA GLU A 111 8.51 -9.88 11.82
C GLU A 111 8.57 -8.38 11.50
N GLU A 112 7.43 -7.70 11.40
CA GLU A 112 7.36 -6.24 11.28
C GLU A 112 8.01 -5.54 12.50
N ALA A 113 7.64 -5.95 13.72
CA ALA A 113 8.19 -5.39 14.94
C ALA A 113 9.69 -5.71 15.16
N GLU A 114 10.16 -6.85 14.66
CA GLU A 114 11.58 -7.23 14.63
C GLU A 114 12.35 -6.53 13.49
N GLY A 115 11.70 -5.65 12.71
CA GLY A 115 12.29 -4.90 11.60
C GLY A 115 12.65 -5.78 10.40
N LYS A 116 12.14 -7.01 10.35
CA LYS A 116 12.34 -7.97 9.24
C LYS A 116 11.39 -7.67 8.09
N TRP A 117 10.22 -7.08 8.35
CA TRP A 117 9.25 -6.62 7.35
C TRP A 117 8.66 -5.23 7.73
N GLU A 118 8.03 -4.54 6.78
CA GLU A 118 8.30 -3.14 6.41
C GLU A 118 8.37 -2.03 7.50
N LEU A 119 9.51 -1.32 7.48
CA LEU A 119 9.68 0.08 7.91
C LEU A 119 8.77 1.05 7.14
N PHE A 120 8.11 0.58 6.07
CA PHE A 120 7.48 1.38 5.02
C PHE A 120 5.95 1.24 5.06
N ALA A 121 5.23 2.34 4.90
CA ALA A 121 3.77 2.34 4.82
C ALA A 121 3.28 3.30 3.71
N THR A 122 2.30 2.83 2.94
CA THR A 122 1.68 3.61 1.86
C THR A 122 0.25 4.02 2.19
N TYR A 123 -0.06 5.27 1.92
CA TYR A 123 -1.35 5.89 2.26
C TYR A 123 -1.96 6.51 1.01
N ALA A 124 -3.24 6.23 0.76
CA ALA A 124 -4.07 7.00 -0.15
C ALA A 124 -5.02 7.89 0.65
N VAL A 125 -4.98 9.19 0.43
CA VAL A 125 -5.95 10.14 0.96
C VAL A 125 -6.87 10.55 -0.18
N ILE A 126 -8.12 10.09 -0.16
CA ILE A 126 -9.09 10.28 -1.24
C ILE A 126 -10.48 10.56 -0.68
N SER A 127 -11.18 11.53 -1.24
CA SER A 127 -12.56 11.82 -0.83
C SER A 127 -13.43 12.26 -2.01
N PRO A 128 -14.70 11.81 -2.09
CA PRO A 128 -15.68 12.36 -3.03
C PRO A 128 -16.16 13.77 -2.61
N ILE A 129 -15.70 14.27 -1.46
CA ILE A 129 -16.06 15.57 -0.90
C ILE A 129 -14.92 16.56 -1.16
N GLY A 130 -15.22 17.61 -1.91
CA GLY A 130 -14.29 18.73 -2.09
C GLY A 130 -14.08 19.49 -0.78
N ARG A 131 -12.88 20.07 -0.61
CA ARG A 131 -12.48 20.84 0.59
C ARG A 131 -12.59 20.07 1.92
N SER A 132 -12.58 18.74 1.87
CA SER A 132 -12.60 17.86 3.04
C SER A 132 -11.27 17.79 3.81
N GLY A 133 -10.22 18.48 3.34
CA GLY A 133 -8.91 18.51 3.99
C GLY A 133 -7.93 17.42 3.55
N LYS A 134 -8.14 16.77 2.38
CA LYS A 134 -7.26 15.71 1.84
C LYS A 134 -5.77 16.07 1.89
N THR A 135 -5.40 17.17 1.23
CA THR A 135 -4.02 17.66 1.15
C THR A 135 -3.41 17.93 2.52
N ARG A 136 -4.19 18.52 3.43
CA ARG A 136 -3.73 18.82 4.79
C ARG A 136 -3.48 17.55 5.59
N LEU A 137 -4.39 16.59 5.50
CA LEU A 137 -4.22 15.29 6.13
C LEU A 137 -3.01 14.55 5.56
N ALA A 138 -2.86 14.54 4.24
CA ALA A 138 -1.75 13.89 3.56
C ALA A 138 -0.38 14.45 3.99
N LYS A 139 -0.26 15.79 4.00
CA LYS A 139 0.95 16.47 4.49
C LYS A 139 1.22 16.20 5.98
N SER A 140 0.18 16.25 6.82
CA SER A 140 0.31 15.96 8.26
C SER A 140 0.81 14.54 8.53
N ILE A 141 0.30 13.53 7.79
CA ILE A 141 0.78 12.14 7.90
C ILE A 141 2.28 12.05 7.58
N CYS A 142 2.74 12.73 6.53
CA CYS A 142 4.18 12.73 6.19
C CYS A 142 5.07 13.35 7.29
N LEU A 143 4.57 14.34 8.03
CA LEU A 143 5.31 14.96 9.15
C LEU A 143 5.46 14.05 10.36
N MET A 144 4.59 13.05 10.52
CA MET A 144 4.63 12.15 11.68
C MET A 144 5.78 11.14 11.61
N ASP A 145 6.43 11.01 10.47
CA ASP A 145 7.49 10.03 10.27
C ASP A 145 8.86 10.59 10.64
N GLU A 146 9.34 10.20 11.82
CA GLU A 146 10.68 10.53 12.31
C GLU A 146 11.75 9.48 11.94
N VAL A 147 11.39 8.40 11.23
CA VAL A 147 12.30 7.29 10.94
C VAL A 147 13.16 7.59 9.71
N ARG A 148 12.55 7.75 8.55
CA ARG A 148 13.20 8.24 7.32
C ARG A 148 12.43 9.39 6.66
N GLY A 149 11.35 9.85 7.28
CA GLY A 149 10.53 10.94 6.76
C GLY A 149 9.48 10.47 5.76
N GLY A 150 8.49 11.34 5.57
CA GLY A 150 7.39 11.13 4.65
C GLY A 150 7.59 11.76 3.27
N LEU A 151 7.16 11.03 2.23
CA LEU A 151 7.03 11.51 0.85
C LEU A 151 5.55 11.73 0.51
N TYR A 152 5.19 12.99 0.28
CA TYR A 152 3.90 13.38 -0.29
C TYR A 152 3.95 13.29 -1.82
N ILE A 153 2.92 12.72 -2.43
CA ILE A 153 2.77 12.64 -3.89
C ILE A 153 1.39 13.18 -4.28
N GLY A 154 1.38 14.26 -5.05
CA GLY A 154 0.16 14.85 -5.58
C GLY A 154 -0.41 14.04 -6.76
N MET A 155 -1.68 13.66 -6.66
CA MET A 155 -2.48 13.09 -7.74
C MET A 155 -3.82 13.84 -7.85
N GLU A 156 -3.72 15.15 -8.03
CA GLU A 156 -4.87 16.04 -8.14
C GLU A 156 -4.94 16.71 -9.52
N ALA A 157 -6.15 17.14 -9.92
CA ALA A 157 -6.32 17.83 -11.20
C ALA A 157 -5.58 19.17 -11.23
N TYR A 158 -5.55 19.85 -10.07
CA TYR A 158 -4.98 21.17 -9.88
C TYR A 158 -4.27 21.21 -8.53
N GLY A 159 -3.04 20.71 -8.47
CA GLY A 159 -2.22 20.76 -7.26
C GLY A 159 -1.64 22.14 -6.98
N GLU A 160 -1.18 22.35 -5.75
CA GLU A 160 -0.43 23.55 -5.38
C GLU A 160 0.87 23.64 -6.20
N ARG A 161 0.96 24.68 -7.05
CA ARG A 161 2.20 25.07 -7.72
C ARG A 161 2.73 26.32 -7.06
N LYS A 162 3.96 26.29 -6.58
CA LYS A 162 4.66 27.55 -6.31
C LYS A 162 5.18 28.12 -7.63
N GLN A 163 4.86 29.38 -7.89
CA GLN A 163 5.56 30.12 -8.93
C GLN A 163 7.04 30.14 -8.56
N GLU A 164 7.89 29.71 -9.48
CA GLU A 164 9.34 29.86 -9.38
C GLU A 164 9.66 31.36 -9.34
N THR A 165 9.75 31.94 -8.15
CA THR A 165 10.22 33.33 -7.98
C THR A 165 11.74 33.38 -7.88
N SER A 166 12.45 32.67 -8.79
CA SER A 166 13.90 32.68 -8.84
C SER A 166 14.38 32.74 -10.29
N GLU A 167 15.06 33.83 -10.63
CA GLU A 167 15.69 34.12 -11.94
C GLU A 167 16.89 33.22 -12.28
N THR A 168 16.95 32.01 -11.72
CA THR A 168 18.00 31.01 -11.98
C THR A 168 17.34 29.66 -12.28
N VAL A 169 16.65 29.59 -13.40
CA VAL A 169 16.18 28.33 -13.99
C VAL A 169 17.37 27.66 -14.65
N THR A 170 18.04 26.75 -13.93
CA THR A 170 19.01 25.83 -14.57
C THR A 170 18.75 24.36 -14.32
N ASP A 171 17.83 23.98 -13.44
CA ASP A 171 17.40 22.59 -13.32
C ASP A 171 15.88 22.54 -13.35
N LYS A 172 15.31 22.15 -14.50
CA LYS A 172 13.88 21.79 -14.57
C LYS A 172 13.65 20.66 -13.57
N THR A 173 12.95 20.94 -12.47
CA THR A 173 12.43 19.89 -11.60
C THR A 173 11.54 18.99 -12.44
N CYS A 174 11.83 17.69 -12.42
CA CYS A 174 11.02 16.69 -13.11
C CYS A 174 9.67 16.60 -12.40
N GLY A 175 8.55 16.85 -13.10
CA GLY A 175 7.23 16.83 -12.51
C GLY A 175 6.63 15.42 -12.44
N MET A 176 5.43 15.33 -11.86
CA MET A 176 4.65 14.08 -11.88
C MET A 176 4.22 13.68 -13.29
N SER A 177 4.20 14.60 -14.26
CA SER A 177 3.94 14.30 -15.67
C SER A 177 5.03 13.38 -16.27
N GLU A 178 6.30 13.74 -16.10
CA GLU A 178 7.42 12.90 -16.54
C GLU A 178 7.48 11.58 -15.77
N LEU A 179 7.21 11.61 -14.45
CA LEU A 179 7.12 10.37 -13.66
C LEU A 179 5.98 9.48 -14.16
N ALA A 180 4.79 10.01 -14.43
CA ALA A 180 3.67 9.25 -14.96
C ALA A 180 4.01 8.56 -16.28
N TYR A 181 4.71 9.27 -17.18
CA TYR A 181 5.22 8.67 -18.41
C TYR A 181 6.18 7.50 -18.12
N LEU A 182 7.19 7.70 -17.26
CA LEU A 182 8.17 6.67 -16.91
C LEU A 182 7.55 5.47 -16.20
N ILE A 183 6.53 5.71 -15.37
CA ILE A 183 5.76 4.66 -14.69
C ILE A 183 5.04 3.78 -15.73
N ARG A 184 4.36 4.38 -16.72
CA ARG A 184 3.62 3.62 -17.74
C ARG A 184 4.52 2.75 -18.60
N ILE A 185 5.70 3.24 -18.96
CA ILE A 185 6.67 2.46 -19.73
C ILE A 185 7.58 1.58 -18.83
N GLN A 186 7.36 1.61 -17.52
CA GLN A 186 8.16 0.93 -16.49
C GLN A 186 9.68 1.12 -16.68
N SER A 187 10.09 2.37 -16.95
CA SER A 187 11.47 2.69 -17.29
C SER A 187 12.44 2.41 -16.15
N GLY A 188 13.61 1.85 -16.47
CA GLY A 188 14.72 1.71 -15.52
C GLY A 188 15.29 3.04 -15.03
N GLN A 189 14.99 4.15 -15.71
CA GLN A 189 15.47 5.50 -15.34
C GLN A 189 14.66 6.15 -14.21
N ILE A 190 13.64 5.48 -13.68
CA ILE A 190 12.73 6.05 -12.66
C ILE A 190 13.47 6.60 -11.43
N PHE A 191 14.56 5.97 -10.98
CA PHE A 191 15.31 6.43 -9.82
C PHE A 191 16.02 7.77 -10.06
N GLU A 192 16.58 7.98 -11.25
CA GLU A 192 17.24 9.24 -11.62
C GLU A 192 16.23 10.39 -11.65
N TYR A 193 15.01 10.12 -12.10
CA TYR A 193 13.94 11.12 -12.18
C TYR A 193 13.32 11.39 -10.81
N LEU A 194 13.17 10.37 -9.96
CA LEU A 194 12.75 10.54 -8.57
C LEU A 194 13.66 11.51 -7.79
N ASP A 195 14.99 11.40 -7.95
CA ASP A 195 15.95 12.32 -7.34
C ASP A 195 15.69 13.79 -7.74
N LYS A 196 15.30 14.04 -8.99
CA LYS A 196 15.05 15.38 -9.56
C LYS A 196 13.63 15.89 -9.30
N SER A 197 12.71 15.01 -8.91
CA SER A 197 11.30 15.32 -8.70
C SER A 197 10.95 15.73 -7.28
N VAL A 198 11.77 15.33 -6.31
CA VAL A 198 11.46 15.59 -4.91
C VAL A 198 11.91 17.00 -4.52
N VAL A 199 10.97 17.76 -3.97
CA VAL A 199 11.21 19.06 -3.34
C VAL A 199 10.94 18.93 -1.85
N VAL A 200 11.83 19.44 -1.01
CA VAL A 200 11.64 19.46 0.45
C VAL A 200 11.09 20.81 0.87
N GLU A 201 9.92 20.81 1.51
CA GLU A 201 9.29 22.01 2.03
C GLU A 201 8.59 21.74 3.37
N GLY A 202 8.78 22.64 4.34
CA GLY A 202 8.07 22.55 5.62
C GLY A 202 8.36 21.27 6.40
N GLY A 203 9.51 20.64 6.18
CA GLY A 203 9.88 19.35 6.78
C GLY A 203 9.35 18.12 6.06
N ILE A 204 8.71 18.28 4.90
CA ILE A 204 8.13 17.18 4.11
C ILE A 204 8.80 17.11 2.74
N SER A 205 9.12 15.91 2.28
CA SER A 205 9.50 15.66 0.88
C SER A 205 8.26 15.53 0.01
N MET A 206 8.24 16.20 -1.13
CA MET A 206 7.05 16.31 -1.98
C MET A 206 7.36 16.09 -3.46
N ILE A 207 6.47 15.39 -4.14
CA ILE A 207 6.31 15.39 -5.59
C ILE A 207 4.97 16.07 -5.89
N ALA A 208 5.01 17.19 -6.59
CA ALA A 208 3.81 17.96 -6.93
C ALA A 208 2.92 17.21 -7.92
N SER A 209 1.61 17.51 -7.93
CA SER A 209 0.67 17.01 -8.95
C SER A 209 1.13 17.36 -10.37
N PRO A 210 0.73 16.59 -11.40
CA PRO A 210 1.14 16.85 -12.78
C PRO A 210 0.57 18.19 -13.28
N GLU A 211 1.23 18.79 -14.28
CA GLU A 211 0.68 19.98 -14.95
C GLU A 211 -0.59 19.62 -15.75
N VAL A 212 -0.62 18.41 -16.29
CA VAL A 212 -1.73 17.87 -17.07
C VAL A 212 -2.24 16.62 -16.36
N TYR A 213 -3.42 16.72 -15.73
CA TYR A 213 -4.03 15.59 -15.01
C TYR A 213 -4.30 14.35 -15.88
N LEU A 214 -4.35 14.50 -17.20
CA LEU A 214 -4.50 13.37 -18.13
C LEU A 214 -3.32 12.40 -18.02
N ASP A 215 -2.12 12.87 -17.68
CA ASP A 215 -0.92 12.02 -17.56
C ASP A 215 -1.10 10.97 -16.45
N ILE A 216 -1.64 11.38 -15.30
CA ILE A 216 -1.94 10.47 -14.19
C ILE A 216 -3.24 9.70 -14.40
N ARG A 217 -4.17 10.21 -15.21
CA ARG A 217 -5.42 9.51 -15.55
C ARG A 217 -5.17 8.21 -16.31
N GLU A 218 -4.10 8.17 -17.08
CA GLU A 218 -3.72 6.99 -17.86
C GLU A 218 -3.05 5.89 -17.04
N LEU A 219 -2.74 6.14 -15.76
CA LEU A 219 -2.16 5.13 -14.87
C LEU A 219 -3.22 4.11 -14.46
N ASN A 220 -2.88 2.83 -14.62
CA ASN A 220 -3.69 1.72 -14.14
C ASN A 220 -3.12 1.14 -12.82
N ARG A 221 -3.82 0.16 -12.25
CA ARG A 221 -3.39 -0.52 -11.02
C ARG A 221 -1.99 -1.13 -11.07
N SER A 222 -1.61 -1.76 -12.18
CA SER A 222 -0.27 -2.35 -12.34
C SER A 222 0.82 -1.29 -12.34
N ASP A 223 0.55 -0.14 -12.98
CA ASP A 223 1.46 1.01 -13.05
C ASP A 223 1.73 1.56 -11.64
N VAL A 224 0.68 1.79 -10.86
CA VAL A 224 0.79 2.28 -9.47
C VAL A 224 1.47 1.24 -8.57
N SER A 225 1.15 -0.05 -8.74
CA SER A 225 1.81 -1.14 -8.01
C SER A 225 3.32 -1.17 -8.28
N TRP A 226 3.71 -1.01 -9.54
CA TRP A 226 5.12 -0.93 -9.94
C TRP A 226 5.80 0.30 -9.33
N PHE A 227 5.14 1.46 -9.36
CA PHE A 227 5.70 2.69 -8.82
C PHE A 227 5.91 2.63 -7.31
N ILE A 228 4.94 2.14 -6.55
CA ILE A 228 5.07 1.92 -5.10
C ILE A 228 6.27 1.02 -4.80
N LYS A 229 6.44 -0.09 -5.53
CA LYS A 229 7.61 -0.96 -5.37
C LYS A 229 8.93 -0.24 -5.65
N LYS A 230 8.97 0.67 -6.62
CA LYS A 230 10.15 1.51 -6.89
C LYS A 230 10.41 2.51 -5.76
N LEU A 231 9.39 3.12 -5.18
CA LEU A 231 9.54 4.01 -4.03
C LEU A 231 10.06 3.28 -2.78
N ILE A 232 9.56 2.06 -2.53
CA ILE A 232 10.06 1.20 -1.44
C ILE A 232 11.52 0.80 -1.72
N ALA A 233 11.84 0.34 -2.93
CA ALA A 233 13.21 -0.01 -3.32
C ALA A 233 14.17 1.19 -3.30
N TYR A 234 13.66 2.40 -3.54
CA TYR A 234 14.42 3.64 -3.40
C TYR A 234 14.81 3.90 -1.94
N GLY A 235 14.00 3.45 -0.99
CA GLY A 235 14.38 3.26 0.41
C GLY A 235 14.59 4.55 1.22
N ARG A 236 14.32 5.72 0.62
CA ARG A 236 14.55 7.03 1.25
C ARG A 236 13.46 7.50 2.19
N TYR A 237 12.24 6.97 2.04
CA TYR A 237 11.07 7.41 2.81
C TYR A 237 10.33 6.21 3.33
N THR A 238 9.98 6.24 4.61
CA THR A 238 9.24 5.18 5.30
C THR A 238 7.74 5.42 5.25
N THR A 239 7.30 6.65 5.02
CA THR A 239 5.90 6.99 4.84
C THR A 239 5.71 7.55 3.44
N ILE A 240 4.82 6.97 2.64
CA ILE A 240 4.52 7.45 1.28
C ILE A 240 3.03 7.74 1.20
N VAL A 241 2.66 9.00 0.98
CA VAL A 241 1.27 9.45 1.00
C VAL A 241 0.88 10.04 -0.33
N PHE A 242 -0.12 9.45 -0.96
CA PHE A 242 -0.73 9.93 -2.18
C PHE A 242 -1.97 10.76 -1.84
N ASP A 243 -1.97 12.04 -2.21
CA ASP A 243 -3.16 12.90 -2.17
C ASP A 243 -3.91 12.79 -3.50
N ILE A 244 -5.04 12.09 -3.47
CA ILE A 244 -5.73 11.66 -4.68
C ILE A 244 -7.06 12.40 -4.82
N ASP A 245 -7.20 13.09 -5.95
CA ASP A 245 -8.51 13.53 -6.43
C ASP A 245 -9.17 12.38 -7.21
N GLY A 246 -10.23 11.80 -6.68
CA GLY A 246 -10.91 10.66 -7.32
C GLY A 246 -11.43 10.96 -8.74
N SER A 247 -11.60 12.24 -9.11
CA SER A 247 -12.06 12.63 -10.45
C SER A 247 -11.00 12.49 -11.55
N VAL A 248 -9.71 12.42 -11.20
CA VAL A 248 -8.62 12.28 -12.18
C VAL A 248 -8.27 10.83 -12.47
N LEU A 249 -8.78 9.87 -11.70
CA LEU A 249 -8.45 8.46 -11.86
C LEU A 249 -9.15 7.86 -13.09
N GLY A 250 -8.37 7.29 -14.01
CA GLY A 250 -8.90 6.44 -15.07
C GLY A 250 -9.24 5.03 -14.59
N ASP A 251 -8.52 4.56 -13.57
CA ASP A 251 -8.68 3.24 -12.95
C ASP A 251 -8.79 3.39 -11.42
N ILE A 252 -9.97 3.19 -10.86
CA ILE A 252 -10.21 3.30 -9.41
C ILE A 252 -9.60 2.11 -8.62
N THR A 253 -9.24 1.03 -9.31
CA THR A 253 -8.67 -0.17 -8.65
C THR A 253 -7.26 0.04 -8.12
N ILE A 254 -6.61 1.16 -8.47
CA ILE A 254 -5.33 1.58 -7.87
C ILE A 254 -5.40 1.67 -6.34
N LEU A 255 -6.58 1.95 -5.77
CA LEU A 255 -6.78 2.02 -4.32
C LEU A 255 -6.49 0.68 -3.62
N GLY A 256 -6.48 -0.42 -4.37
CA GLY A 256 -6.08 -1.73 -3.88
C GLY A 256 -4.60 -1.85 -3.50
N GLU A 257 -3.74 -0.96 -3.99
CA GLU A 257 -2.28 -1.06 -3.81
C GLU A 257 -1.77 -0.41 -2.54
N PHE A 258 -2.53 0.50 -1.93
CA PHE A 258 -2.11 1.24 -0.72
C PHE A 258 -2.34 0.44 0.55
N ASP A 259 -1.56 0.68 1.60
CA ASP A 259 -1.74 0.05 2.92
C ASP A 259 -2.92 0.65 3.68
N HIS A 260 -3.07 1.96 3.61
CA HIS A 260 -4.14 2.69 4.28
C HIS A 260 -4.89 3.55 3.27
N VAL A 261 -6.21 3.60 3.41
CA VAL A 261 -7.05 4.50 2.61
C VAL A 261 -7.86 5.36 3.55
N PHE A 262 -7.50 6.63 3.63
CA PHE A 262 -8.20 7.63 4.43
C PHE A 262 -9.19 8.37 3.55
N VAL A 263 -10.42 8.49 4.06
CA VAL A 263 -11.51 9.20 3.41
C VAL A 263 -11.90 10.40 4.26
N PRO A 264 -11.27 11.57 4.02
CA PRO A 264 -11.70 12.81 4.67
C PRO A 264 -13.18 13.09 4.44
N VAL A 265 -13.93 13.37 5.51
CA VAL A 265 -15.36 13.66 5.48
C VAL A 265 -15.65 15.00 6.15
N LEU A 266 -16.79 15.60 5.78
CA LEU A 266 -17.35 16.78 6.43
C LEU A 266 -18.60 16.36 7.23
N ASP A 267 -18.87 17.04 8.33
CA ASP A 267 -20.09 16.80 9.10
C ASP A 267 -21.34 17.26 8.32
N GLY A 268 -22.35 16.38 8.24
CA GLY A 268 -23.66 16.66 7.65
C GLY A 268 -24.14 15.62 6.62
N GLY A 269 -25.47 15.41 6.56
CA GLY A 269 -26.07 14.28 5.84
C GLY A 269 -25.79 14.20 4.33
N TYR A 270 -25.53 15.33 3.65
CA TYR A 270 -25.18 15.32 2.22
C TYR A 270 -23.77 14.75 1.95
N ALA A 271 -22.83 14.90 2.90
CA ALA A 271 -21.50 14.32 2.78
C ALA A 271 -21.55 12.80 2.94
N GLU A 272 -22.36 12.31 3.88
CA GLU A 272 -22.57 10.87 4.11
C GLU A 272 -23.10 10.16 2.86
N GLU A 273 -24.07 10.75 2.16
CA GLU A 273 -24.65 10.16 0.95
C GLU A 273 -23.62 10.03 -0.18
N LYS A 274 -22.76 11.04 -0.36
CA LYS A 274 -21.67 11.01 -1.34
C LYS A 274 -20.61 9.96 -1.01
N VAL A 275 -20.25 9.82 0.27
CA VAL A 275 -19.33 8.76 0.71
C VAL A 275 -19.94 7.38 0.48
N ALA A 276 -21.23 7.20 0.79
CA ALA A 276 -21.92 5.95 0.53
C ALA A 276 -22.00 5.65 -0.98
N ALA A 277 -22.21 6.65 -1.83
CA ALA A 277 -22.17 6.48 -3.28
C ALA A 277 -20.79 6.06 -3.79
N PHE A 278 -19.73 6.65 -3.23
CA PHE A 278 -18.35 6.27 -3.52
C PHE A 278 -18.05 4.83 -3.08
N GLN A 279 -18.45 4.41 -1.87
CA GLN A 279 -18.29 3.03 -1.42
C GLN A 279 -19.02 2.04 -2.34
N ARG A 280 -20.27 2.33 -2.74
CA ARG A 280 -21.01 1.49 -3.71
C ARG A 280 -20.31 1.38 -5.06
N LEU A 281 -19.65 2.43 -5.53
CA LEU A 281 -18.84 2.38 -6.75
C LEU A 281 -17.68 1.39 -6.60
N LEU A 282 -16.95 1.48 -5.49
CA LEU A 282 -15.82 0.58 -5.20
C LEU A 282 -16.27 -0.88 -5.10
N GLU A 283 -17.40 -1.14 -4.44
CA GLU A 283 -17.95 -2.50 -4.34
C GLU A 283 -18.33 -3.09 -5.71
N LYS A 284 -18.85 -2.26 -6.63
CA LYS A 284 -19.14 -2.66 -8.02
C LYS A 284 -17.88 -2.96 -8.83
N GLN A 285 -16.75 -2.38 -8.44
CA GLN A 285 -15.43 -2.62 -9.05
C GLN A 285 -14.64 -3.72 -8.32
N GLU A 286 -15.32 -4.56 -7.52
CA GLU A 286 -14.71 -5.66 -6.76
C GLU A 286 -13.69 -5.21 -5.70
N LEU A 287 -13.79 -3.96 -5.25
CA LEU A 287 -12.92 -3.38 -4.22
C LEU A 287 -13.58 -3.43 -2.83
N GLN A 288 -14.38 -4.46 -2.53
CA GLN A 288 -15.06 -4.55 -1.23
C GLN A 288 -14.06 -4.58 -0.06
N LYS A 289 -12.89 -5.18 -0.26
CA LYS A 289 -11.81 -5.20 0.74
C LYS A 289 -11.20 -3.83 0.99
N VAL A 290 -11.17 -2.96 -0.03
CA VAL A 290 -10.78 -1.56 0.14
C VAL A 290 -11.83 -0.82 0.96
N VAL A 291 -13.12 -1.02 0.67
CA VAL A 291 -14.21 -0.39 1.43
C VAL A 291 -14.17 -0.78 2.91
N MET A 292 -13.95 -2.07 3.22
CA MET A 292 -13.92 -2.55 4.61
C MET A 292 -12.78 -1.96 5.46
N ARG A 293 -11.70 -1.51 4.83
CA ARG A 293 -10.52 -0.96 5.52
C ARG A 293 -10.38 0.55 5.41
N MET A 294 -11.24 1.20 4.62
CA MET A 294 -11.28 2.65 4.52
C MET A 294 -11.62 3.25 5.88
N GLN A 295 -10.87 4.27 6.29
CA GLN A 295 -11.18 5.00 7.51
C GLN A 295 -11.71 6.37 7.12
N GLN A 296 -12.96 6.65 7.51
CA GLN A 296 -13.52 7.98 7.36
C GLN A 296 -12.94 8.88 8.45
N VAL A 297 -12.46 10.06 8.06
CA VAL A 297 -11.73 10.96 8.96
C VAL A 297 -12.35 12.34 8.92
N VAL A 298 -12.82 12.85 10.05
CA VAL A 298 -13.18 14.27 10.17
C VAL A 298 -11.88 15.05 10.34
N VAL A 299 -11.51 15.83 9.32
CA VAL A 299 -10.24 16.58 9.31
C VAL A 299 -10.48 17.98 9.89
N PRO A 300 -9.77 18.39 10.96
CA PRO A 300 -9.84 19.73 11.51
C PRO A 300 -9.54 20.80 10.47
N ASP A 301 -10.23 21.93 10.54
CA ASP A 301 -9.98 23.06 9.63
C ASP A 301 -8.78 23.92 10.08
N HIS A 302 -7.63 23.27 10.26
CA HIS A 302 -6.37 23.89 10.71
C HIS A 302 -5.26 23.69 9.68
N ALA A 303 -4.09 24.32 9.88
CA ALA A 303 -2.90 24.07 9.07
C ALA A 303 -2.36 22.64 9.30
N TYR A 304 -1.71 22.04 8.30
CA TYR A 304 -1.29 20.65 8.34
C TYR A 304 -0.26 20.33 9.46
N ASP A 305 0.49 21.33 9.90
CA ASP A 305 1.51 21.29 10.95
C ASP A 305 0.98 21.77 12.32
N SER A 306 -0.32 22.07 12.44
CA SER A 306 -0.95 22.43 13.71
C SER A 306 -0.96 21.25 14.69
N ALA A 307 -0.98 21.54 15.99
CA ALA A 307 -1.04 20.51 17.03
C ALA A 307 -2.26 19.59 16.88
N GLU A 308 -3.42 20.13 16.50
CA GLU A 308 -4.65 19.37 16.25
C GLU A 308 -4.49 18.41 15.06
N MET A 309 -3.87 18.86 13.97
CA MET A 309 -3.61 18.03 12.80
C MET A 309 -2.54 16.97 13.06
N MET A 310 -1.50 17.30 13.81
CA MET A 310 -0.46 16.34 14.19
C MET A 310 -1.01 15.29 15.16
N GLN A 311 -1.83 15.69 16.15
CA GLN A 311 -2.51 14.74 17.04
C GLN A 311 -3.47 13.82 16.29
N LEU A 312 -4.18 14.33 15.28
CA LEU A 312 -5.01 13.50 14.41
C LEU A 312 -4.14 12.51 13.61
N ALA A 313 -3.10 12.99 12.94
CA ALA A 313 -2.23 12.15 12.11
C ALA A 313 -1.53 11.08 12.93
N GLY A 314 -0.95 11.41 14.09
CA GLY A 314 -0.32 10.46 15.02
C GLY A 314 -1.26 9.30 15.38
N ARG A 315 -2.50 9.61 15.79
CA ARG A 315 -3.52 8.58 16.06
C ARG A 315 -3.83 7.68 14.87
N LEU A 316 -3.81 8.22 13.65
CA LEU A 316 -4.09 7.46 12.43
C LEU A 316 -2.93 6.54 12.02
N VAL A 317 -1.69 6.95 12.31
CA VAL A 317 -0.48 6.17 12.01
C VAL A 317 -0.01 5.29 13.17
N GLY A 318 -0.61 5.42 14.36
CA GLY A 318 -0.33 4.58 15.52
C GLY A 318 0.82 5.07 16.41
N ILE A 319 1.07 6.38 16.42
CA ILE A 319 2.05 7.10 17.26
C ILE A 319 1.30 7.95 18.28
#